data_AF-A0A4U9HT56-F1
#
_entry.id   AF-A0A4U9HT56-F1
#
_cell.length_a   1.000
_cell.length_b   1.000
_cell.length_c   1.000
_cell.angle_alpha   90.00
_cell.angle_beta   90.00
_cell.angle_gamma   90.00
#
_symmetry.space_group_name_H-M   'P 1'
#
loop_
_entity.id
_entity.type
_entity.pdbx_description
1 polymer ?
#
loop_
_entity_poly.entity_id
_entity_poly.type
_entity_poly.pdbx_seq_one_letter_code
_entity_poly.pdbx_strand_id
1 'polypeptide(L)'
;MLLLCCIWAGVCTWISSLIKVENSYAWGLAGYTALIIIVTVATSESHLLEAPQFAVERCSEIVLGIVSAVLADLLFSPRSIKQDIDRAVDNLLVQQYQLLQMCISNAEKDDIDRAWGNLVKGATALNGMRSSLMMESSRWQKVNRRVRALHTLSLTLITQACETYLILLNHPDALSERLRELLMEPAETPQEIHRRMKLMRQVLTVHRTDDTLLTVSSWVGAATRYLLLAKGVHTNSSISGVEEDILSTEVEIKPASAEGHHAMINGLRTFTATALGCLLWLWTGWTSGSGFMVIIAVITSLAMRTPNPRMVAMDFVLGMLVAIPLGALYFMVIIPATQQSILLLCLSLGLLAFIIGIEVQKRRLGSLGTLAGTINILVLSNPMEFNVTQFLDASIGQFLGSCVGLMVLLLIRDNSRERTGRTLLNSFVSSAVSALTTKAAKRRENHLPALYQQLNQLLMMFPNDIAKYRLALNLIIAHQRMQRTEIPASEELSVFHRQIRRTADRVVSAKNEVKRAYYYDRLLNEMNEYQQKLVDNHAPLSVTGPVRRLADMLHRYRHALID
;
A
#
# COMPACT_ATOMS: atom_id res chain seq x y z
N MET A 1 -15.26 23.78 -24.83
CA MET A 1 -14.26 24.01 -23.77
C MET A 1 -14.54 23.17 -22.52
N LEU A 2 -15.71 23.27 -21.88
CA LEU A 2 -16.03 22.49 -20.66
C LEU A 2 -15.83 20.97 -20.81
N LEU A 3 -16.31 20.36 -21.90
CA LEU A 3 -16.14 18.92 -22.13
C LEU A 3 -14.67 18.50 -22.26
N LEU A 4 -13.82 19.35 -22.87
CA LEU A 4 -12.38 19.13 -22.96
C LEU A 4 -11.72 19.16 -21.57
N CYS A 5 -12.24 19.98 -20.66
CA CYS A 5 -11.81 20.03 -19.26
C CYS A 5 -12.23 18.77 -18.49
N CYS A 6 -13.44 18.24 -18.77
CA CYS A 6 -13.88 16.97 -18.20
C CYS A 6 -12.97 15.81 -18.66
N ILE A 7 -12.60 15.79 -19.96
CA ILE A 7 -11.65 14.80 -20.50
C ILE A 7 -10.29 14.96 -19.81
N TRP A 8 -9.78 16.20 -19.71
CA TRP A 8 -8.53 16.49 -19.02
C TRP A 8 -8.55 16.01 -17.56
N ALA A 9 -9.62 16.32 -16.81
CA ALA A 9 -9.79 15.84 -15.43
C ALA A 9 -9.83 14.31 -15.36
N GLY A 10 -10.48 13.63 -16.31
CA GLY A 10 -10.48 12.18 -16.44
C GLY A 10 -9.08 11.59 -16.71
N VAL A 11 -8.31 12.20 -17.61
CA VAL A 11 -6.93 11.78 -17.94
C VAL A 11 -5.99 12.04 -16.76
N CYS A 12 -6.07 13.20 -16.13
CA CYS A 12 -5.29 13.54 -14.94
C CYS A 12 -5.58 12.60 -13.77
N THR A 13 -6.84 12.23 -13.55
CA THR A 13 -7.18 11.25 -12.50
C THR A 13 -6.75 9.84 -12.87
N TRP A 14 -6.81 9.45 -14.15
CA TRP A 14 -6.22 8.19 -14.63
C TRP A 14 -4.71 8.12 -14.36
N ILE A 15 -3.95 9.15 -14.73
CA ILE A 15 -2.51 9.23 -14.49
C ILE A 15 -2.20 9.29 -12.99
N SER A 16 -2.99 10.06 -12.22
CA SER A 16 -2.88 10.11 -10.76
C SER A 16 -3.08 8.71 -10.15
N SER A 17 -4.06 7.93 -10.60
CA SER A 17 -4.25 6.56 -10.12
C SER A 17 -3.16 5.58 -10.59
N LEU A 18 -2.43 5.86 -11.68
CA LEU A 18 -1.30 5.03 -12.14
C LEU A 18 -0.02 5.27 -11.32
N ILE A 19 0.21 6.51 -10.89
CA ILE A 19 1.42 6.90 -10.17
C ILE A 19 1.20 6.64 -8.68
N LYS A 20 1.94 5.70 -8.10
CA LYS A 20 1.88 5.37 -6.65
C LYS A 20 2.70 6.29 -5.74
N VAL A 21 3.49 7.19 -6.32
CA VAL A 21 4.36 8.11 -5.57
C VAL A 21 3.53 9.30 -5.11
N GLU A 22 3.93 9.96 -4.03
CA GLU A 22 3.32 11.19 -3.49
C GLU A 22 3.12 12.28 -4.57
N ASN A 23 3.92 12.26 -5.65
CA ASN A 23 3.73 13.08 -6.87
C ASN A 23 2.38 12.89 -7.58
N SER A 24 1.64 11.81 -7.30
CA SER A 24 0.26 11.62 -7.77
C SER A 24 -0.66 12.77 -7.35
N TYR A 25 -0.35 13.39 -6.21
CA TYR A 25 -1.08 14.56 -5.73
C TYR A 25 -1.03 15.72 -6.74
N ALA A 26 0.10 15.94 -7.41
CA ALA A 26 0.24 17.01 -8.39
C ALA A 26 -0.68 16.80 -9.61
N TRP A 27 -0.80 15.56 -10.11
CA TRP A 27 -1.57 15.27 -11.33
C TRP A 27 -3.08 15.47 -11.16
N GLY A 28 -3.66 14.93 -10.10
CA GLY A 28 -5.07 15.18 -9.83
C GLY A 28 -5.33 16.63 -9.36
N LEU A 29 -4.35 17.31 -8.74
CA LEU A 29 -4.45 18.74 -8.45
C LEU A 29 -4.57 19.56 -9.73
N ALA A 30 -3.67 19.31 -10.70
CA ALA A 30 -3.75 19.93 -12.03
C ALA A 30 -5.07 19.63 -12.76
N GLY A 31 -5.69 18.47 -12.50
CA GLY A 31 -6.97 18.09 -13.08
C GLY A 31 -8.15 18.93 -12.57
N TYR A 32 -8.34 18.98 -11.24
CA TYR A 32 -9.47 19.72 -10.69
C TYR A 32 -9.26 21.23 -10.71
N THR A 33 -8.02 21.74 -10.57
CA THR A 33 -7.75 23.19 -10.61
C THR A 33 -8.05 23.78 -11.98
N ALA A 34 -7.69 23.09 -13.06
CA ALA A 34 -8.03 23.51 -14.42
C ALA A 34 -9.56 23.64 -14.59
N LEU A 35 -10.32 22.70 -14.01
CA LEU A 35 -11.78 22.73 -14.06
C LEU A 35 -12.33 23.89 -13.23
N ILE A 36 -11.79 24.14 -12.02
CA ILE A 36 -12.19 25.29 -11.18
C ILE A 36 -11.98 26.59 -11.95
N ILE A 37 -10.77 26.83 -12.49
CA ILE A 37 -10.43 28.05 -13.22
C ILE A 37 -11.42 28.32 -14.35
N ILE A 38 -11.67 27.31 -15.19
CA ILE A 38 -12.52 27.46 -16.38
C ILE A 38 -13.99 27.64 -16.01
N VAL A 39 -14.46 26.98 -14.94
CA VAL A 39 -15.81 27.18 -14.41
C VAL A 39 -15.97 28.59 -13.84
N THR A 40 -14.99 29.10 -13.07
CA THR A 40 -15.05 30.48 -12.56
C THR A 40 -15.01 31.52 -13.67
N VAL A 41 -14.17 31.35 -14.70
CA VAL A 41 -14.13 32.25 -15.86
C VAL A 41 -15.45 32.22 -16.62
N ALA A 42 -16.10 31.05 -16.74
CA ALA A 42 -17.38 30.94 -17.44
C ALA A 42 -18.54 31.65 -16.73
N THR A 43 -18.43 31.89 -15.42
CA THR A 43 -19.44 32.61 -14.63
C THR A 43 -19.16 34.10 -14.47
N SER A 44 -17.91 34.52 -14.64
CA SER A 44 -17.54 35.94 -14.61
C SER A 44 -17.95 36.59 -15.93
N GLU A 45 -18.57 37.77 -15.91
CA GLU A 45 -18.86 38.55 -17.12
C GLU A 45 -17.61 39.00 -17.88
N SER A 46 -16.41 38.74 -17.34
CA SER A 46 -15.14 39.07 -17.98
C SER A 46 -14.85 38.19 -19.19
N HIS A 47 -14.32 38.83 -20.23
CA HIS A 47 -13.91 38.16 -21.47
C HIS A 47 -12.95 37.00 -21.18
N LEU A 48 -13.08 35.90 -21.94
CA LEU A 48 -12.17 34.73 -21.94
C LEU A 48 -10.66 35.06 -22.01
N LEU A 49 -10.31 36.29 -22.38
CA LEU A 49 -8.95 36.85 -22.42
C LEU A 49 -8.30 36.98 -21.03
N GLU A 50 -9.07 37.05 -19.94
CA GLU A 50 -8.54 37.14 -18.56
C GLU A 50 -8.28 35.77 -17.92
N ALA A 51 -8.62 34.66 -18.60
CA ALA A 51 -8.37 33.31 -18.10
C ALA A 51 -6.91 33.06 -17.63
N PRO A 52 -5.86 33.60 -18.30
CA PRO A 52 -4.49 33.50 -17.80
C PRO A 52 -4.26 34.19 -16.45
N GLN A 53 -4.94 35.31 -16.18
CA GLN A 53 -4.81 36.03 -14.90
C GLN A 53 -5.41 35.22 -13.76
N PHE A 54 -6.64 34.72 -13.93
CA PHE A 54 -7.27 33.81 -12.97
C PHE A 54 -6.42 32.56 -12.70
N ALA A 55 -5.74 32.04 -13.73
CA ALA A 55 -4.83 30.91 -13.55
C ALA A 55 -3.63 31.27 -12.67
N VAL A 56 -3.02 32.45 -12.89
CA VAL A 56 -1.89 32.94 -12.07
C VAL A 56 -2.34 33.18 -10.63
N GLU A 57 -3.50 33.80 -10.42
CA GLU A 57 -4.07 34.03 -9.08
C GLU A 57 -4.28 32.71 -8.34
N ARG A 58 -4.96 31.74 -8.96
CA ARG A 58 -5.17 30.41 -8.35
C ARG A 58 -3.86 29.68 -8.08
N CYS A 59 -2.90 29.73 -8.98
CA CYS A 59 -1.58 29.15 -8.74
C CYS A 59 -0.87 29.82 -7.56
N SER A 60 -0.96 31.15 -7.45
CA SER A 60 -0.36 31.91 -6.34
C SER A 60 -1.01 31.59 -5.00
N GLU A 61 -2.35 31.45 -4.95
CA GLU A 61 -3.11 31.03 -3.77
C GLU A 61 -2.70 29.63 -3.30
N ILE A 62 -2.56 28.68 -4.23
CA ILE A 62 -2.14 27.30 -3.92
C ILE A 62 -0.71 27.27 -3.39
N VAL A 63 0.21 28.01 -4.02
CA VAL A 63 1.62 28.09 -3.57
C VAL A 63 1.71 28.73 -2.20
N LEU A 64 1.00 29.84 -1.97
CA LEU A 64 0.95 30.51 -0.67
C LEU A 64 0.38 29.58 0.41
N GLY A 65 -0.68 28.84 0.10
CA GLY A 65 -1.26 27.82 0.97
C GLY A 65 -0.26 26.73 1.31
N ILE A 66 0.44 26.15 0.33
CA ILE A 66 1.48 25.14 0.57
C ILE A 66 2.60 25.69 1.45
N VAL A 67 3.11 26.89 1.16
CA VAL A 67 4.19 27.52 1.95
C VAL A 67 3.74 27.77 3.39
N SER A 68 2.51 28.26 3.59
CA SER A 68 1.95 28.48 4.93
C SER A 68 1.79 27.15 5.71
N ALA A 69 1.34 26.09 5.05
CA ALA A 69 1.21 24.77 5.64
C ALA A 69 2.58 24.18 6.03
N VAL A 70 3.58 24.29 5.15
CA VAL A 70 4.95 23.85 5.44
C VAL A 70 5.56 24.66 6.59
N LEU A 71 5.35 25.98 6.62
CA LEU A 71 5.85 26.82 7.70
C LEU A 71 5.18 26.51 9.04
N ALA A 72 3.87 26.25 9.04
CA ALA A 72 3.15 25.80 10.23
C ALA A 72 3.64 24.42 10.70
N ASP A 73 3.83 23.47 9.78
CA ASP A 73 4.39 22.15 10.10
C ASP A 73 5.80 22.28 10.71
N LEU A 74 6.68 23.11 10.14
CA LEU A 74 8.02 23.36 10.69
C LEU A 74 8.00 24.01 12.08
N LEU A 75 7.03 24.88 12.36
CA LEU A 75 6.91 25.57 13.65
C LEU A 75 6.32 24.69 14.75
N PHE A 76 5.36 23.83 14.41
CA PHE A 76 4.56 23.08 15.39
C PHE A 76 4.84 21.58 15.44
N SER A 77 5.51 21.00 14.43
CA SER A 77 5.76 19.55 14.39
C SER A 77 6.81 19.13 15.42
N PRO A 78 6.44 18.30 16.43
CA PRO A 78 7.36 17.81 17.41
C PRO A 78 8.02 16.49 16.93
N ARG A 79 9.35 16.53 16.78
CA ARG A 79 10.32 15.40 16.65
C ARG A 79 10.57 14.85 15.25
N SER A 80 11.85 14.55 15.01
CA SER A 80 12.36 13.92 13.79
C SER A 80 11.84 12.50 13.61
N ILE A 81 11.36 12.17 12.40
CA ILE A 81 10.95 10.81 11.99
C ILE A 81 12.07 9.79 12.26
N LYS A 82 13.32 10.25 12.29
CA LYS A 82 14.50 9.44 12.61
C LYS A 82 14.39 8.71 13.95
N GLN A 83 13.88 9.34 15.01
CA GLN A 83 13.76 8.70 16.32
C GLN A 83 12.74 7.56 16.31
N ASP A 84 11.65 7.73 15.56
CA ASP A 84 10.63 6.70 15.41
C ASP A 84 11.13 5.53 14.55
N ILE A 85 11.93 5.81 13.51
CA ILE A 85 12.62 4.79 12.73
C ILE A 85 13.57 3.98 13.63
N ASP A 86 14.36 4.64 14.48
CA ASP A 86 15.30 3.96 15.38
C ASP A 86 14.59 3.03 16.37
N ARG A 87 13.52 3.51 16.99
CA ARG A 87 12.66 2.69 17.87
C ARG A 87 12.00 1.53 17.12
N ALA A 88 11.51 1.77 15.91
CA ALA A 88 10.86 0.74 15.12
C ALA A 88 11.84 -0.37 14.69
N VAL A 89 13.07 -0.01 14.29
CA VAL A 89 14.10 -0.99 13.91
C VAL A 89 14.46 -1.92 15.07
N ASP A 90 14.61 -1.36 16.28
CA ASP A 90 14.93 -2.13 17.49
C ASP A 90 13.76 -3.04 17.90
N ASN A 91 12.54 -2.50 17.94
CA ASN A 91 11.34 -3.27 18.28
C ASN A 91 11.06 -4.40 17.28
N LEU A 92 11.30 -4.17 15.98
CA LEU A 92 11.10 -5.19 14.95
C LEU A 92 12.02 -6.40 15.12
N LEU A 93 13.27 -6.18 15.54
CA LEU A 93 14.21 -7.27 15.79
C LEU A 93 13.76 -8.13 16.98
N VAL A 94 13.28 -7.50 18.06
CA VAL A 94 12.74 -8.22 19.22
C VAL A 94 11.53 -9.05 18.83
N GLN A 95 10.58 -8.47 18.09
CA GLN A 95 9.41 -9.18 17.59
C GLN A 95 9.79 -10.35 16.66
N GLN A 96 10.80 -10.19 15.81
CA GLN A 96 11.28 -11.28 14.93
C GLN A 96 11.84 -12.45 15.73
N TYR A 97 12.58 -12.17 16.81
CA TYR A 97 13.08 -13.20 17.71
C TYR A 97 11.93 -13.92 18.44
N GLN A 98 10.95 -13.17 18.96
CA GLN A 98 9.75 -13.73 19.60
C GLN A 98 8.95 -14.62 18.64
N LEU A 99 8.80 -14.22 17.36
CA LEU A 99 8.15 -15.05 16.35
C LEU A 99 8.86 -16.39 16.17
N LEU A 100 10.20 -16.37 16.11
CA LEU A 100 10.98 -17.61 16.03
C LEU A 100 10.76 -18.49 17.27
N GLN A 101 10.71 -17.90 18.47
CA GLN A 101 10.42 -18.65 19.70
C GLN A 101 9.04 -19.31 19.65
N MET A 102 7.99 -18.59 19.24
CA MET A 102 6.64 -19.14 19.09
C MET A 102 6.57 -20.27 18.06
N CYS A 103 7.35 -20.14 16.98
CA CYS A 103 7.48 -21.18 15.95
C CYS A 103 8.16 -22.46 16.48
N ILE A 104 9.07 -22.34 17.45
CA ILE A 104 9.79 -23.48 18.03
C ILE A 104 9.03 -24.11 19.20
N SER A 105 8.33 -23.30 20.01
CA SER A 105 7.51 -23.79 21.12
C SER A 105 6.21 -24.47 20.66
N ASN A 106 5.91 -24.42 19.36
CA ASN A 106 4.68 -24.92 18.76
C ASN A 106 3.43 -24.28 19.38
N ALA A 107 3.47 -22.95 19.55
CA ALA A 107 2.37 -22.14 20.05
C ALA A 107 1.10 -22.30 19.17
N GLU A 108 -0.05 -21.84 19.69
CA GLU A 108 -1.29 -21.87 18.94
C GLU A 108 -1.17 -21.15 17.60
N LYS A 109 -1.77 -21.73 16.56
CA LYS A 109 -1.67 -21.22 15.18
C LYS A 109 -2.16 -19.77 15.06
N ASP A 110 -3.18 -19.40 15.81
CA ASP A 110 -3.78 -18.07 15.77
C ASP A 110 -2.86 -17.00 16.37
N ASP A 111 -2.08 -17.34 17.39
CA ASP A 111 -1.09 -16.43 18.00
C ASP A 111 0.12 -16.21 17.09
N ILE A 112 0.60 -17.28 16.44
CA ILE A 112 1.66 -17.20 15.43
C ILE A 112 1.19 -16.30 14.27
N ASP A 113 -0.04 -16.49 13.78
CA ASP A 113 -0.59 -15.68 12.69
C ASP A 113 -0.75 -14.20 13.07
N ARG A 114 -1.15 -13.90 14.32
CA ARG A 114 -1.23 -12.53 14.84
C ARG A 114 0.14 -11.87 14.94
N ALA A 115 1.11 -12.54 15.56
CA ALA A 115 2.48 -12.05 15.69
C ALA A 115 3.12 -11.81 14.32
N TRP A 116 2.91 -12.75 13.40
CA TRP A 116 3.35 -12.65 12.02
C TRP A 116 2.74 -11.45 11.29
N GLY A 117 1.41 -11.29 11.36
CA GLY A 117 0.71 -10.16 10.75
C GLY A 117 1.17 -8.81 11.29
N ASN A 118 1.45 -8.72 12.59
CA ASN A 118 2.01 -7.53 13.22
C ASN A 118 3.42 -7.22 12.71
N LEU A 119 4.27 -8.23 12.54
CA LEU A 119 5.62 -8.08 11.99
C LEU A 119 5.61 -7.59 10.54
N VAL A 120 4.76 -8.16 9.68
CA VAL A 120 4.63 -7.71 8.29
C VAL A 120 4.14 -6.26 8.22
N LYS A 121 3.16 -5.89 9.05
CA LYS A 121 2.70 -4.50 9.19
C LYS A 121 3.82 -3.58 9.69
N GLY A 122 4.60 -3.99 10.67
CA GLY A 122 5.71 -3.20 11.21
C GLY A 122 6.84 -3.01 10.19
N ALA A 123 7.24 -4.06 9.48
CA ALA A 123 8.25 -3.98 8.42
C ALA A 123 7.80 -3.07 7.27
N THR A 124 6.53 -3.17 6.86
CA THR A 124 5.98 -2.32 5.80
C THR A 124 5.81 -0.86 6.25
N ALA A 125 5.45 -0.63 7.52
CA ALA A 125 5.44 0.70 8.12
C ALA A 125 6.83 1.34 8.15
N LEU A 126 7.88 0.56 8.46
CA LEU A 126 9.27 1.01 8.39
C LEU A 126 9.66 1.45 6.97
N ASN A 127 9.22 0.71 5.95
CA ASN A 127 9.43 1.09 4.55
C ASN A 127 8.63 2.35 4.14
N GLY A 128 7.51 2.64 4.81
CA GLY A 128 6.76 3.89 4.67
C GLY A 128 7.47 5.07 5.32
N MET A 129 7.90 4.94 6.59
CA MET A 129 8.66 5.98 7.29
C MET A 129 9.94 6.39 6.53
N ARG A 130 10.54 5.45 5.80
CA ARG A 130 11.67 5.69 4.90
C ARG A 130 11.37 6.74 3.82
N SER A 131 10.19 6.75 3.20
CA SER A 131 9.85 7.76 2.18
C SER A 131 9.68 9.14 2.82
N SER A 132 9.07 9.19 4.00
CA SER A 132 8.92 10.43 4.77
C SER A 132 10.28 11.00 5.23
N LEU A 133 11.21 10.14 5.69
CA LEU A 133 12.58 10.56 6.06
C LEU A 133 13.34 11.21 4.87
N MET A 134 13.08 10.72 3.66
CA MET A 134 13.66 11.28 2.44
C MET A 134 13.14 12.66 2.08
N MET A 135 11.91 12.97 2.47
CA MET A 135 11.35 14.31 2.30
C MET A 135 11.90 15.29 3.32
N GLU A 136 12.14 14.83 4.55
CA GLU A 136 12.66 15.66 5.64
C GLU A 136 14.11 16.12 5.36
N SER A 137 14.99 15.23 4.88
CA SER A 137 16.36 15.62 4.53
C SER A 137 17.07 14.63 3.61
N SER A 138 17.77 15.16 2.59
CA SER A 138 18.68 14.40 1.74
C SER A 138 19.91 13.85 2.49
N ARG A 139 20.20 14.34 3.71
CA ARG A 139 21.32 13.86 4.55
C ARG A 139 21.20 12.37 4.91
N TRP A 140 19.99 11.82 4.92
CA TRP A 140 19.71 10.45 5.34
C TRP A 140 19.76 9.42 4.21
N GLN A 141 20.40 9.74 3.08
CA GLN A 141 20.54 8.82 1.94
C GLN A 141 21.13 7.45 2.30
N LYS A 142 22.12 7.41 3.19
CA LYS A 142 22.74 6.16 3.66
C LYS A 142 21.77 5.34 4.52
N VAL A 143 21.07 5.99 5.44
CA VAL A 143 20.03 5.36 6.28
C VAL A 143 18.91 4.79 5.41
N ASN A 144 18.47 5.49 4.38
CA ASN A 144 17.46 4.97 3.45
C ASN A 144 17.89 3.67 2.76
N ARG A 145 19.14 3.57 2.30
CA ARG A 145 19.68 2.33 1.73
C ARG A 145 19.66 1.19 2.75
N ARG A 146 20.10 1.46 3.99
CA ARG A 146 20.08 0.48 5.09
C ARG A 146 18.67 0.04 5.46
N VAL A 147 17.73 0.98 5.61
CA VAL A 147 16.32 0.70 5.96
C VAL A 147 15.64 -0.12 4.86
N ARG A 148 15.95 0.14 3.58
CA ARG A 148 15.46 -0.69 2.46
C ARG A 148 15.94 -2.14 2.59
N ALA A 149 17.22 -2.36 2.87
CA ALA A 149 17.75 -3.71 3.07
C ALA A 149 17.22 -4.36 4.36
N LEU A 150 17.03 -3.60 5.44
CA LEU A 150 16.40 -4.08 6.67
C LEU A 150 14.98 -4.59 6.42
N HIS A 151 14.22 -3.92 5.54
CA HIS A 151 12.90 -4.40 5.13
C HIS A 151 13.00 -5.78 4.46
N THR A 152 13.88 -5.98 3.46
CA THR A 152 14.04 -7.30 2.83
C THR A 152 14.54 -8.37 3.81
N LEU A 153 15.49 -8.03 4.67
CA LEU A 153 15.99 -8.95 5.71
C LEU A 153 14.90 -9.31 6.71
N SER A 154 14.06 -8.36 7.12
CA SER A 154 12.92 -8.61 8.01
C SER A 154 11.96 -9.63 7.40
N LEU A 155 11.61 -9.46 6.12
CA LEU A 155 10.77 -10.41 5.38
C LEU A 155 11.43 -11.79 5.29
N THR A 156 12.74 -11.84 5.08
CA THR A 156 13.52 -13.09 5.06
C THR A 156 13.51 -13.77 6.42
N LEU A 157 13.69 -13.03 7.52
CA LEU A 157 13.64 -13.57 8.88
C LEU A 157 12.26 -14.12 9.22
N ILE A 158 11.21 -13.43 8.79
CA ILE A 158 9.83 -13.88 8.91
C ILE A 158 9.62 -15.20 8.15
N THR A 159 10.04 -15.28 6.88
CA THR A 159 9.91 -16.54 6.10
C THR A 159 10.59 -17.72 6.77
N GLN A 160 11.82 -17.52 7.23
CA GLN A 160 12.64 -18.59 7.79
C GLN A 160 12.11 -19.08 9.15
N ALA A 161 11.50 -18.19 9.95
CA ALA A 161 10.80 -18.59 11.17
C ALA A 161 9.59 -19.47 10.84
N CYS A 162 8.74 -19.07 9.89
CA CYS A 162 7.59 -19.86 9.46
C CYS A 162 8.01 -21.18 8.79
N GLU A 163 9.09 -21.19 8.01
CA GLU A 163 9.62 -22.42 7.41
C GLU A 163 10.07 -23.39 8.50
N THR A 164 10.71 -22.88 9.56
CA THR A 164 11.13 -23.68 10.72
C THR A 164 9.93 -24.29 11.43
N TYR A 165 8.85 -23.52 11.66
CA TYR A 165 7.58 -24.03 12.20
C TYR A 165 7.02 -25.19 11.37
N LEU A 166 6.96 -25.04 10.04
CA LEU A 166 6.44 -26.07 9.13
C LEU A 166 7.31 -27.33 9.09
N ILE A 167 8.62 -27.23 9.33
CA ILE A 167 9.50 -28.39 9.40
C ILE A 167 9.29 -29.11 10.74
N LEU A 168 9.28 -28.37 11.86
CA LEU A 168 9.07 -28.92 13.21
C LEU A 168 7.72 -29.61 13.38
N LEU A 169 6.68 -29.15 12.67
CA LEU A 169 5.38 -29.83 12.60
C LEU A 169 5.45 -31.26 12.04
N ASN A 170 6.39 -31.54 11.13
CA ASN A 170 6.53 -32.85 10.49
C ASN A 170 7.67 -33.69 11.08
N HIS A 171 8.69 -33.02 11.59
CA HIS A 171 9.89 -33.62 12.17
C HIS A 171 10.23 -32.88 13.48
N PRO A 172 9.56 -33.22 14.59
CA PRO A 172 9.77 -32.54 15.87
C PRO A 172 11.20 -32.70 16.41
N ASP A 173 11.87 -33.80 16.05
CA ASP A 173 13.23 -34.11 16.51
C ASP A 173 14.34 -33.45 15.66
N ALA A 174 13.97 -32.67 14.63
CA ALA A 174 14.93 -32.04 13.72
C ALA A 174 15.73 -30.87 14.35
N LEU A 175 15.43 -30.47 15.58
CA LEU A 175 16.14 -29.41 16.30
C LEU A 175 16.87 -30.00 17.51
N SER A 176 18.20 -29.84 17.53
CA SER A 176 19.03 -30.16 18.71
C SER A 176 18.48 -29.50 19.98
N GLU A 177 18.33 -30.28 21.05
CA GLU A 177 17.85 -29.78 22.36
C GLU A 177 18.65 -28.59 22.87
N ARG A 178 19.97 -28.59 22.67
CA ARG A 178 20.85 -27.48 23.09
C ARG A 178 20.56 -26.17 22.35
N LEU A 179 20.18 -26.23 21.08
CA LEU A 179 19.75 -25.05 20.31
C LEU A 179 18.37 -24.61 20.74
N ARG A 180 17.47 -25.55 21.05
CA ARG A 180 16.13 -25.27 21.57
C ARG A 180 16.19 -24.52 22.89
N GLU A 181 17.00 -24.97 23.85
CA GLU A 181 17.19 -24.29 25.14
C GLU A 181 17.68 -22.85 24.96
N LEU A 182 18.73 -22.65 24.14
CA LEU A 182 19.29 -21.31 23.86
C LEU A 182 18.30 -20.37 23.17
N LEU A 183 17.43 -20.90 22.32
CA LEU A 183 16.40 -20.13 21.61
C LEU A 183 15.21 -19.79 22.53
N MET A 184 14.88 -20.64 23.49
CA MET A 184 13.74 -20.45 24.39
C MET A 184 14.00 -19.43 25.51
N GLU A 185 15.24 -18.98 25.72
CA GLU A 185 15.50 -17.90 26.67
C GLU A 185 14.89 -16.57 26.19
N PRO A 186 14.09 -15.87 27.02
CA PRO A 186 13.43 -14.63 26.63
C PRO A 186 14.44 -13.50 26.36
N ALA A 187 14.24 -12.78 25.25
CA ALA A 187 15.04 -11.61 24.87
C ALA A 187 14.15 -10.38 24.75
N GLU A 188 14.45 -9.35 25.52
CA GLU A 188 13.70 -8.09 25.49
C GLU A 188 14.51 -6.96 24.85
N THR A 189 15.84 -7.07 24.82
CA THR A 189 16.72 -6.03 24.27
C THR A 189 17.49 -6.46 23.00
N PRO A 190 17.76 -5.54 22.06
CA PRO A 190 18.60 -5.83 20.89
C PRO A 190 20.02 -6.30 21.26
N GLN A 191 20.55 -5.84 22.40
CA GLN A 191 21.87 -6.21 22.90
C GLN A 191 21.90 -7.68 23.37
N GLU A 192 20.87 -8.12 24.08
CA GLU A 192 20.70 -9.53 24.43
C GLU A 192 20.60 -10.40 23.18
N ILE A 193 19.80 -9.97 22.19
CA ILE A 193 19.67 -10.70 20.93
C ILE A 193 21.03 -10.79 20.21
N HIS A 194 21.82 -9.70 20.19
CA HIS A 194 23.17 -9.74 19.64
C HIS A 194 24.07 -10.76 20.35
N ARG A 195 24.04 -10.79 21.69
CA ARG A 195 24.79 -11.78 22.49
C ARG A 195 24.35 -13.21 22.18
N ARG A 196 23.04 -13.44 22.06
CA ARG A 196 22.46 -14.74 21.72
C ARG A 196 22.81 -15.18 20.30
N MET A 197 22.73 -14.29 19.31
CA MET A 197 23.14 -14.58 17.93
C MET A 197 24.62 -15.00 17.85
N LYS A 198 25.49 -14.36 18.65
CA LYS A 198 26.90 -14.72 18.74
C LYS A 198 27.10 -16.12 19.30
N LEU A 199 26.39 -16.47 20.38
CA LEU A 199 26.43 -17.81 20.98
C LEU A 199 25.90 -18.88 20.02
N MET A 200 24.75 -18.62 19.38
CA MET A 200 24.15 -19.54 18.41
C MET A 200 25.08 -19.77 17.22
N ARG A 201 25.73 -18.71 16.71
CA ARG A 201 26.72 -18.85 15.63
C ARG A 201 27.88 -19.73 16.05
N GLN A 202 28.39 -19.61 17.27
CA GLN A 202 29.45 -20.48 17.78
C GLN A 202 29.00 -21.94 17.85
N VAL A 203 27.81 -22.21 18.38
CA VAL A 203 27.26 -23.58 18.43
C VAL A 203 27.11 -24.18 17.04
N LEU A 204 26.57 -23.41 16.09
CA LEU A 204 26.39 -23.82 14.69
C LEU A 204 27.72 -24.07 13.95
N THR A 205 28.78 -23.32 14.27
CA THR A 205 30.11 -23.57 13.66
C THR A 205 30.79 -24.81 14.21
N VAL A 206 30.54 -25.15 15.49
CA VAL A 206 31.16 -26.28 16.18
C VAL A 206 30.44 -27.60 15.88
N HIS A 207 29.11 -27.57 15.75
CA HIS A 207 28.27 -28.75 15.49
C HIS A 207 27.68 -28.72 14.09
N ARG A 208 28.54 -28.66 13.06
CA ARG A 208 28.14 -28.70 11.64
C ARG A 208 27.70 -30.13 11.24
N THR A 209 26.85 -30.75 12.03
CA THR A 209 26.21 -32.03 11.74
C THR A 209 25.01 -31.83 10.82
N ASP A 210 24.78 -32.78 9.92
CA ASP A 210 23.67 -32.82 8.96
C ASP A 210 22.28 -32.70 9.62
N ASP A 211 22.17 -32.90 10.94
CA ASP A 211 20.96 -32.77 11.75
C ASP A 211 20.55 -31.32 12.09
N THR A 212 21.36 -30.30 11.77
CA THR A 212 20.98 -28.91 12.08
C THR A 212 20.08 -28.31 11.00
N LEU A 213 18.88 -27.84 11.40
CA LEU A 213 17.95 -27.11 10.53
C LEU A 213 18.66 -25.94 9.82
N LEU A 214 18.92 -26.10 8.51
CA LEU A 214 19.51 -25.08 7.63
C LEU A 214 18.74 -23.75 7.69
N THR A 215 17.44 -23.81 7.99
CA THR A 215 16.60 -22.62 8.16
C THR A 215 17.03 -21.78 9.35
N VAL A 216 17.34 -22.40 10.50
CA VAL A 216 17.78 -21.73 11.73
C VAL A 216 19.16 -21.12 11.54
N SER A 217 20.09 -21.83 10.89
CA SER A 217 21.42 -21.28 10.60
C SER A 217 21.35 -20.09 9.64
N SER A 218 20.46 -20.17 8.62
CA SER A 218 20.20 -19.06 7.71
C SER A 218 19.53 -17.87 8.41
N TRP A 219 18.67 -18.13 9.41
CA TRP A 219 18.01 -17.11 10.23
C TRP A 219 19.01 -16.38 11.11
N VAL A 220 19.87 -17.10 11.82
CA VAL A 220 20.95 -16.49 12.64
C VAL A 220 21.88 -15.64 11.75
N GLY A 221 22.19 -16.12 10.54
CA GLY A 221 22.95 -15.36 9.54
C GLY A 221 22.28 -14.05 9.12
N ALA A 222 20.98 -14.11 8.78
CA ALA A 222 20.19 -12.94 8.41
C ALA A 222 20.01 -11.95 9.57
N ALA A 223 19.79 -12.44 10.80
CA ALA A 223 19.65 -11.63 12.00
C ALA A 223 20.95 -10.89 12.35
N THR A 224 22.10 -11.54 12.12
CA THR A 224 23.41 -10.91 12.29
C THR A 224 23.61 -9.75 11.29
N ARG A 225 23.20 -9.93 10.02
CA ARG A 225 23.22 -8.86 9.01
C ARG A 225 22.27 -7.72 9.37
N TYR A 226 21.08 -8.05 9.89
CA TYR A 226 20.11 -7.07 10.37
C TYR A 226 20.70 -6.20 11.49
N LEU A 227 21.31 -6.82 12.51
CA LEU A 227 21.96 -6.10 13.62
C LEU A 227 23.07 -5.15 13.14
N LEU A 228 23.86 -5.58 12.16
CA LEU A 228 24.92 -4.76 11.57
C LEU A 228 24.33 -3.52 10.89
N LEU A 229 23.31 -3.69 10.05
CA LEU A 229 22.63 -2.58 9.37
C LEU A 229 21.88 -1.67 10.35
N ALA A 230 21.24 -2.23 11.39
CA ALA A 230 20.57 -1.47 12.44
C ALA A 230 21.54 -0.53 13.17
N LYS A 231 22.74 -1.01 13.52
CA LYS A 231 23.81 -0.16 14.09
C LYS A 231 24.20 0.98 13.14
N GLY A 232 24.25 0.71 11.83
CA GLY A 232 24.48 1.71 10.80
C GLY A 232 23.34 2.73 10.70
N VAL A 233 22.09 2.32 10.90
CA VAL A 233 20.92 3.23 10.93
C VAL A 233 21.02 4.20 12.10
N HIS A 234 21.35 3.70 13.30
CA HIS A 234 21.53 4.52 14.52
C HIS A 234 22.67 5.53 14.37
N THR A 235 23.83 5.09 13.90
CA THR A 235 25.06 5.92 13.87
C THR A 235 25.22 6.80 12.63
N ASN A 236 24.46 6.54 11.56
CA ASN A 236 24.61 7.19 10.23
C ASN A 236 26.07 7.20 9.72
N SER A 237 26.84 6.17 10.07
CA SER A 237 28.22 5.99 9.65
C SER A 237 28.34 5.78 8.13
N SER A 238 29.53 5.92 7.56
CA SER A 238 29.81 5.51 6.18
C SER A 238 29.52 4.01 5.97
N ILE A 239 29.09 3.65 4.76
CA ILE A 239 28.81 2.27 4.41
C ILE A 239 30.14 1.51 4.32
N SER A 240 30.30 0.44 5.09
CA SER A 240 31.49 -0.43 5.06
C SER A 240 31.46 -1.36 3.85
N GLY A 241 32.61 -1.88 3.40
CA GLY A 241 32.65 -2.82 2.26
C GLY A 241 31.79 -4.08 2.48
N VAL A 242 31.69 -4.55 3.73
CA VAL A 242 30.79 -5.66 4.11
C VAL A 242 29.32 -5.26 4.03
N GLU A 243 29.00 -4.00 4.33
CA GLU A 243 27.64 -3.48 4.16
C GLU A 243 27.30 -3.31 2.67
N GLU A 244 28.23 -2.82 1.85
CA GLU A 244 28.02 -2.63 0.43
C GLU A 244 27.75 -3.97 -0.30
N ASP A 245 28.43 -5.05 0.10
CA ASP A 245 28.14 -6.40 -0.41
C ASP A 245 26.70 -6.83 -0.09
N ILE A 246 26.26 -6.62 1.16
CA ILE A 246 24.88 -6.93 1.58
C ILE A 246 23.87 -6.05 0.82
N LEU A 247 24.17 -4.76 0.63
CA LEU A 247 23.29 -3.79 -0.04
C LEU A 247 23.21 -4.01 -1.56
N SER A 248 24.28 -4.52 -2.18
CA SER A 248 24.36 -4.77 -3.63
C SER A 248 23.84 -6.15 -4.05
N THR A 249 23.67 -7.07 -3.09
CA THR A 249 23.18 -8.43 -3.35
C THR A 249 21.72 -8.46 -3.85
N GLU A 250 20.93 -7.40 -3.67
CA GLU A 250 19.49 -7.41 -3.95
C GLU A 250 19.11 -6.58 -5.18
N VAL A 251 19.00 -7.25 -6.34
CA VAL A 251 18.31 -6.67 -7.51
C VAL A 251 16.79 -6.82 -7.32
N GLU A 252 16.15 -5.77 -6.82
CA GLU A 252 14.69 -5.73 -6.69
C GLU A 252 14.02 -5.65 -8.08
N ILE A 253 13.24 -6.66 -8.41
CA ILE A 253 12.38 -6.65 -9.60
C ILE A 253 11.07 -5.96 -9.22
N LYS A 254 10.83 -4.77 -9.78
CA LYS A 254 9.57 -4.04 -9.60
C LYS A 254 8.41 -4.92 -10.11
N PRO A 255 7.33 -5.14 -9.32
CA PRO A 255 6.20 -5.89 -9.81
C PRO A 255 5.55 -5.18 -11.00
N ALA A 256 5.09 -5.96 -11.98
CA ALA A 256 4.29 -5.43 -13.08
C ALA A 256 3.00 -4.81 -12.52
N SER A 257 2.73 -3.55 -12.88
CA SER A 257 1.57 -2.81 -12.38
C SER A 257 0.27 -3.47 -12.85
N ALA A 258 -0.37 -4.24 -11.97
CA ALA A 258 -1.69 -4.84 -12.21
C ALA A 258 -2.84 -3.80 -12.15
N GLU A 259 -2.53 -2.52 -11.91
CA GLU A 259 -3.51 -1.48 -11.55
C GLU A 259 -3.98 -0.62 -12.73
N GLY A 260 -3.48 -0.85 -13.95
CA GLY A 260 -3.88 -0.04 -15.11
C GLY A 260 -5.38 -0.01 -15.38
N HIS A 261 -6.07 -1.13 -15.15
CA HIS A 261 -7.52 -1.21 -15.34
C HIS A 261 -8.30 -0.42 -14.27
N HIS A 262 -7.89 -0.52 -13.00
CA HIS A 262 -8.44 0.27 -11.90
C HIS A 262 -8.29 1.76 -12.15
N ALA A 263 -7.07 2.17 -12.55
CA ALA A 263 -6.78 3.56 -12.84
C ALA A 263 -7.65 4.08 -14.00
N MET A 264 -7.87 3.27 -15.04
CA MET A 264 -8.73 3.64 -16.16
C MET A 264 -10.19 3.82 -15.73
N ILE A 265 -10.72 2.93 -14.88
CA ILE A 265 -12.08 3.06 -14.32
C ILE A 265 -12.21 4.34 -13.50
N ASN A 266 -11.21 4.67 -12.69
CA ASN A 266 -11.18 5.92 -11.92
C ASN A 266 -11.20 7.16 -12.81
N GLY A 267 -10.43 7.16 -13.90
CA GLY A 267 -10.48 8.22 -14.92
C GLY A 267 -11.85 8.36 -15.57
N LEU A 268 -12.48 7.23 -15.92
CA LEU A 268 -13.82 7.20 -16.51
C LEU A 268 -14.89 7.74 -15.54
N ARG A 269 -14.79 7.40 -14.24
CA ARG A 269 -15.69 7.93 -13.21
C ARG A 269 -15.59 9.44 -13.06
N THR A 270 -14.38 9.99 -13.04
CA THR A 270 -14.17 11.44 -12.96
C THR A 270 -14.72 12.15 -14.21
N PHE A 271 -14.44 11.59 -15.40
CA PHE A 271 -14.97 12.12 -16.65
C PHE A 271 -16.50 12.12 -16.66
N THR A 272 -17.13 11.00 -16.32
CA THR A 272 -18.60 10.88 -16.32
C THR A 272 -19.25 11.78 -15.27
N ALA A 273 -18.69 11.88 -14.07
CA ALA A 273 -19.20 12.77 -13.03
C ALA A 273 -19.13 14.24 -13.42
N THR A 274 -17.98 14.69 -13.92
CA THR A 274 -17.80 16.08 -14.35
C THR A 274 -18.61 16.39 -15.61
N ALA A 275 -18.71 15.46 -16.57
CA ALA A 275 -19.52 15.65 -17.77
C ALA A 275 -21.03 15.72 -17.46
N LEU A 276 -21.53 14.83 -16.60
CA LEU A 276 -22.93 14.88 -16.15
C LEU A 276 -23.22 16.17 -15.38
N GLY A 277 -22.30 16.59 -14.51
CA GLY A 277 -22.42 17.87 -13.81
C GLY A 277 -22.51 19.06 -14.79
N CYS A 278 -21.60 19.10 -15.76
CA CYS A 278 -21.60 20.14 -16.80
C CYS A 278 -22.91 20.16 -17.60
N LEU A 279 -23.40 18.99 -18.01
CA LEU A 279 -24.65 18.87 -18.78
C LEU A 279 -25.86 19.33 -17.96
N LEU A 280 -25.94 18.93 -16.69
CA LEU A 280 -27.00 19.36 -15.79
C LEU A 280 -26.97 20.88 -15.60
N TRP A 281 -25.79 21.45 -15.37
CA TRP A 281 -25.64 22.89 -15.18
C TRP A 281 -26.04 23.69 -16.42
N LEU A 282 -25.56 23.27 -17.60
CA LEU A 282 -25.92 23.91 -18.87
C LEU A 282 -27.40 23.78 -19.21
N TRP A 283 -28.02 22.65 -18.83
CA TRP A 283 -29.43 22.42 -19.08
C TRP A 283 -30.34 23.22 -18.14
N THR A 284 -29.97 23.35 -16.87
CA THR A 284 -30.76 24.11 -15.88
C THR A 284 -30.52 25.62 -15.96
N GLY A 285 -29.41 26.06 -16.55
CA GLY A 285 -29.02 27.46 -16.57
C GLY A 285 -28.80 28.03 -15.16
N TRP A 286 -28.43 27.18 -14.20
CA TRP A 286 -28.40 27.55 -12.79
C TRP A 286 -27.29 28.57 -12.50
N THR A 287 -27.68 29.73 -11.97
CA THR A 287 -26.80 30.87 -11.65
C THR A 287 -25.65 30.50 -10.70
N SER A 288 -25.90 29.69 -9.67
CA SER A 288 -24.86 29.25 -8.71
C SER A 288 -24.25 27.88 -9.02
N GLY A 289 -24.37 27.41 -10.27
CA GLY A 289 -23.88 26.09 -10.67
C GLY A 289 -22.35 25.94 -10.66
N SER A 290 -21.59 27.02 -10.47
CA SER A 290 -20.14 26.97 -10.29
C SER A 290 -19.75 26.17 -9.04
N GLY A 291 -20.37 26.42 -7.88
CA GLY A 291 -20.11 25.67 -6.64
C GLY A 291 -20.44 24.17 -6.77
N PHE A 292 -21.53 23.86 -7.49
CA PHE A 292 -21.91 22.48 -7.82
C PHE A 292 -20.84 21.77 -8.66
N MET A 293 -20.24 22.45 -9.63
CA MET A 293 -19.16 21.87 -10.45
C MET A 293 -17.84 21.72 -9.69
N VAL A 294 -17.48 22.72 -8.89
CA VAL A 294 -16.25 22.72 -8.08
C VAL A 294 -16.23 21.52 -7.13
N ILE A 295 -17.32 21.30 -6.40
CA ILE A 295 -17.37 20.20 -5.42
C ILE A 295 -17.35 18.83 -6.08
N ILE A 296 -17.98 18.65 -7.26
CA ILE A 296 -17.92 17.40 -8.04
C ILE A 296 -16.47 17.10 -8.41
N ALA A 297 -15.72 18.08 -8.90
CA ALA A 297 -14.33 17.90 -9.28
C ALA A 297 -13.42 17.62 -8.09
N VAL A 298 -13.63 18.29 -6.95
CA VAL A 298 -12.87 18.04 -5.70
C VAL A 298 -13.14 16.63 -5.18
N ILE A 299 -14.40 16.23 -5.04
CA ILE A 299 -14.76 14.91 -4.50
C ILE A 299 -14.25 13.80 -5.41
N THR A 300 -14.46 13.91 -6.73
CA THR A 300 -14.00 12.87 -7.66
C THR A 300 -12.48 12.77 -7.69
N SER A 301 -11.75 13.88 -7.75
CA SER A 301 -10.28 13.81 -7.71
C SER A 301 -9.72 13.27 -6.39
N LEU A 302 -10.33 13.62 -5.25
CA LEU A 302 -9.86 13.18 -3.93
C LEU A 302 -10.27 11.73 -3.63
N ALA A 303 -11.52 11.36 -3.91
CA ALA A 303 -12.05 10.03 -3.66
C ALA A 303 -11.28 8.97 -4.45
N MET A 304 -11.02 9.20 -5.75
CA MET A 304 -10.38 8.22 -6.65
C MET A 304 -8.92 7.91 -6.30
N ARG A 305 -8.30 8.71 -5.43
CA ARG A 305 -6.94 8.47 -4.91
C ARG A 305 -6.93 7.55 -3.71
N THR A 306 -8.04 7.46 -3.01
CA THR A 306 -8.14 6.64 -1.81
C THR A 306 -8.48 5.20 -2.15
N PRO A 307 -8.02 4.22 -1.35
CA PRO A 307 -8.37 2.82 -1.57
C PRO A 307 -9.88 2.54 -1.46
N ASN A 308 -10.63 3.40 -0.74
CA ASN A 308 -12.08 3.32 -0.58
C ASN A 308 -12.75 4.64 -1.01
N PRO A 309 -12.95 4.88 -2.32
CA PRO A 309 -13.49 6.14 -2.83
C PRO A 309 -14.91 6.43 -2.30
N ARG A 310 -15.70 5.38 -2.06
CA ARG A 310 -17.05 5.50 -1.50
C ARG A 310 -17.06 6.16 -0.13
N MET A 311 -16.11 5.82 0.74
CA MET A 311 -16.08 6.37 2.10
C MET A 311 -15.80 7.86 2.07
N VAL A 312 -14.88 8.31 1.20
CA VAL A 312 -14.60 9.75 1.02
C VAL A 312 -15.83 10.48 0.48
N ALA A 313 -16.51 9.95 -0.53
CA ALA A 313 -17.71 10.61 -1.05
C ALA A 313 -18.84 10.67 0.00
N MET A 314 -19.03 9.62 0.81
CA MET A 314 -19.97 9.66 1.94
C MET A 314 -19.55 10.65 3.03
N ASP A 315 -18.24 10.78 3.28
CA ASP A 315 -17.68 11.78 4.19
C ASP A 315 -18.03 13.20 3.74
N PHE A 316 -17.94 13.49 2.44
CA PHE A 316 -18.37 14.78 1.90
C PHE A 316 -19.88 15.00 2.01
N VAL A 317 -20.72 14.01 1.67
CA VAL A 317 -22.19 14.17 1.78
C VAL A 317 -22.61 14.42 3.24
N LEU A 318 -22.11 13.63 4.18
CA LEU A 318 -22.41 13.81 5.61
C LEU A 318 -21.79 15.09 6.16
N GLY A 319 -20.58 15.42 5.72
CA GLY A 319 -19.89 16.64 6.11
C GLY A 319 -20.60 17.89 5.63
N MET A 320 -21.17 17.88 4.42
CA MET A 320 -21.95 19.00 3.89
C MET A 320 -23.25 19.25 4.67
N LEU A 321 -23.89 18.20 5.20
CA LEU A 321 -25.06 18.37 6.07
C LEU A 321 -24.72 19.15 7.36
N VAL A 322 -23.49 19.02 7.86
CA VAL A 322 -23.00 19.78 9.02
C VAL A 322 -22.41 21.13 8.61
N ALA A 323 -21.77 21.20 7.43
CA ALA A 323 -21.15 22.41 6.92
C ALA A 323 -22.17 23.51 6.59
N ILE A 324 -23.38 23.17 6.12
CA ILE A 324 -24.43 24.14 5.83
C ILE A 324 -24.86 24.93 7.08
N PRO A 325 -25.30 24.31 8.19
CA PRO A 325 -25.69 25.05 9.38
C PRO A 325 -24.50 25.77 10.04
N LEU A 326 -23.31 25.15 10.04
CA LEU A 326 -22.10 25.77 10.57
C LEU A 326 -21.66 26.99 9.74
N GLY A 327 -21.67 26.86 8.42
CA GLY A 327 -21.39 27.93 7.47
C GLY A 327 -22.42 29.05 7.57
N ALA A 328 -23.71 28.73 7.77
CA ALA A 328 -24.77 29.73 7.95
C ALA A 328 -24.55 30.55 9.23
N LEU A 329 -24.19 29.88 10.34
CA LEU A 329 -23.84 30.55 11.59
C LEU A 329 -22.65 31.49 11.42
N TYR A 330 -21.62 31.05 10.70
CA TYR A 330 -20.44 31.89 10.42
C TYR A 330 -20.76 33.06 9.49
N PHE A 331 -21.46 32.81 8.38
CA PHE A 331 -21.78 33.82 7.37
C PHE A 331 -22.78 34.87 7.87
N MET A 332 -23.78 34.47 8.65
CA MET A 332 -24.86 35.38 9.09
C MET A 332 -24.55 36.10 10.40
N VAL A 333 -23.78 35.48 11.31
CA VAL A 333 -23.59 36.02 12.68
C VAL A 333 -22.14 36.40 12.93
N ILE A 334 -21.21 35.45 12.76
CA ILE A 334 -19.83 35.66 13.20
C ILE A 334 -19.10 36.64 12.28
N ILE A 335 -19.03 36.38 10.97
CA ILE A 335 -18.25 37.20 10.03
C ILE A 335 -18.74 38.66 10.05
N PRO A 336 -20.05 38.97 9.98
CA PRO A 336 -20.54 40.34 10.11
C PRO A 336 -20.12 41.01 11.43
N ALA A 337 -20.15 40.28 12.55
CA ALA A 337 -19.71 40.81 13.84
C ALA A 337 -18.19 41.04 13.92
N THR A 338 -17.39 40.28 13.17
CA THR A 338 -15.92 40.38 13.16
C THR A 338 -15.34 41.46 12.24
N GLN A 339 -16.17 42.19 11.49
CA GLN A 339 -15.72 43.20 10.51
C GLN A 339 -14.84 44.31 11.10
N GLN A 340 -14.93 44.55 12.42
CA GLN A 340 -14.18 45.58 13.12
C GLN A 340 -12.67 45.30 13.21
N SER A 341 -12.24 44.04 13.11
CA SER A 341 -10.83 43.68 13.25
C SER A 341 -10.48 42.39 12.50
N ILE A 342 -9.47 42.49 11.64
CA ILE A 342 -8.90 41.33 10.94
C ILE A 342 -8.38 40.26 11.91
N LEU A 343 -7.90 40.64 13.08
CA LEU A 343 -7.41 39.70 14.09
C LEU A 343 -8.56 38.81 14.61
N LEU A 344 -9.73 39.40 14.82
CA LEU A 344 -10.89 38.69 15.36
C LEU A 344 -11.46 37.71 14.31
N LEU A 345 -11.45 38.10 13.03
CA LEU A 345 -11.74 37.19 11.91
C LEU A 345 -10.75 36.01 11.88
N CYS A 346 -9.44 36.28 11.93
CA CYS A 346 -8.40 35.24 11.94
C CYS A 346 -8.56 34.28 13.14
N LEU A 347 -8.86 34.81 14.33
CA LEU A 347 -9.09 34.00 15.53
C LEU A 347 -10.32 33.10 15.37
N SER A 348 -11.41 33.64 14.83
CA SER A 348 -12.66 32.90 14.64
C SER A 348 -12.55 31.76 13.61
N LEU A 349 -11.86 32.01 12.49
CA LEU A 349 -11.59 31.00 11.45
C LEU A 349 -10.54 29.99 11.91
N GLY A 350 -9.50 30.45 12.62
CA GLY A 350 -8.49 29.58 13.21
C GLY A 350 -9.08 28.62 14.24
N LEU A 351 -9.97 29.10 15.10
CA LEU A 351 -10.67 28.27 16.09
C LEU A 351 -11.60 27.24 15.42
N LEU A 352 -12.33 27.64 14.36
CA LEU A 352 -13.12 26.71 13.55
C LEU A 352 -12.24 25.59 12.96
N ALA A 353 -11.17 25.98 12.27
CA ALA A 353 -10.25 25.04 11.63
C ALA A 353 -9.57 24.12 12.66
N PHE A 354 -9.25 24.63 13.85
CA PHE A 354 -8.67 23.86 14.94
C PHE A 354 -9.64 22.80 15.50
N ILE A 355 -10.88 23.18 15.83
CA ILE A 355 -11.88 22.26 16.38
C ILE A 355 -12.22 21.16 15.38
N ILE A 356 -12.51 21.55 14.13
CA ILE A 356 -12.81 20.56 13.09
C ILE A 356 -11.56 19.73 12.78
N GLY A 357 -10.37 20.32 12.80
CA GLY A 357 -9.10 19.64 12.60
C GLY A 357 -8.86 18.52 13.63
N ILE A 358 -9.24 18.71 14.90
CA ILE A 358 -9.19 17.65 15.92
C ILE A 358 -10.11 16.48 15.55
N GLU A 359 -11.32 16.76 15.05
CA GLU A 359 -12.25 15.72 14.61
C GLU A 359 -11.76 14.99 13.35
N VAL A 360 -11.09 15.69 12.44
CA VAL A 360 -10.41 15.08 11.27
C VAL A 360 -9.32 14.11 11.71
N GLN A 361 -8.52 14.45 12.74
CA GLN A 361 -7.50 13.55 13.29
C GLN A 361 -8.09 12.28 13.91
N LYS A 362 -9.28 12.37 14.52
CA LYS A 362 -10.01 11.20 15.04
C LYS A 362 -10.57 10.29 13.93
N ARG A 363 -10.42 10.66 12.65
CA ARG A 363 -10.89 9.91 11.47
C ARG A 363 -12.38 9.56 11.53
N ARG A 364 -13.20 10.43 12.13
CA ARG A 364 -14.66 10.27 12.13
C ARG A 364 -15.23 10.58 10.75
N LEU A 365 -16.19 9.77 10.32
CA LEU A 365 -16.90 9.97 9.06
C LEU A 365 -17.67 11.31 9.10
N GLY A 366 -17.53 12.13 8.06
CA GLY A 366 -18.07 13.47 7.93
C GLY A 366 -17.08 14.61 8.23
N SER A 367 -15.95 14.34 8.86
CA SER A 367 -15.07 15.38 9.40
C SER A 367 -14.31 16.17 8.33
N LEU A 368 -13.74 15.48 7.33
CA LEU A 368 -12.98 16.12 6.25
C LEU A 368 -13.92 16.92 5.34
N GLY A 369 -15.07 16.33 5.00
CA GLY A 369 -16.15 16.99 4.28
C GLY A 369 -16.66 18.25 4.99
N THR A 370 -16.79 18.22 6.32
CA THR A 370 -17.21 19.40 7.09
C THR A 370 -16.19 20.52 7.00
N LEU A 371 -14.89 20.23 7.18
CA LEU A 371 -13.83 21.24 7.09
C LEU A 371 -13.77 21.87 5.70
N ALA A 372 -13.63 21.04 4.67
CA ALA A 372 -13.51 21.51 3.29
C ALA A 372 -14.79 22.21 2.82
N GLY A 373 -15.95 21.65 3.15
CA GLY A 373 -17.26 22.22 2.82
C GLY A 373 -17.50 23.57 3.49
N THR A 374 -17.22 23.71 4.79
CA THR A 374 -17.45 24.97 5.51
C THR A 374 -16.56 26.08 4.95
N ILE A 375 -15.28 25.79 4.67
CA ILE A 375 -14.37 26.77 4.07
C ILE A 375 -14.83 27.17 2.66
N ASN A 376 -15.31 26.21 1.87
CA ASN A 376 -15.76 26.47 0.50
C ASN A 376 -17.09 27.27 0.46
N ILE A 377 -18.02 26.98 1.36
CA ILE A 377 -19.33 27.66 1.46
C ILE A 377 -19.18 29.13 1.88
N LEU A 378 -18.19 29.48 2.70
CA LEU A 378 -18.05 30.84 3.24
C LEU A 378 -17.60 31.89 2.20
N VAL A 379 -17.07 31.47 1.04
CA VAL A 379 -16.64 32.31 -0.11
C VAL A 379 -16.12 33.69 0.32
N LEU A 380 -14.96 33.69 0.99
CA LEU A 380 -14.32 34.91 1.48
C LEU A 380 -13.92 35.81 0.31
N SER A 381 -14.55 36.98 0.21
CA SER A 381 -14.34 38.03 -0.79
C SER A 381 -13.99 39.36 -0.13
N ASN A 382 -13.38 40.29 -0.86
CA ASN A 382 -13.03 41.61 -0.35
C ASN A 382 -13.40 42.69 -1.38
N PRO A 383 -14.43 43.51 -1.16
CA PRO A 383 -15.32 43.57 0.02
C PRO A 383 -16.27 42.35 0.12
N MET A 384 -16.63 41.95 1.35
CA MET A 384 -17.62 40.88 1.59
C MET A 384 -19.06 41.40 1.37
N GLU A 385 -19.83 40.73 0.52
CA GLU A 385 -21.27 40.95 0.38
C GLU A 385 -22.07 39.84 1.09
N PHE A 386 -23.01 40.23 1.95
CA PHE A 386 -23.81 39.28 2.75
C PHE A 386 -25.17 39.00 2.13
N ASN A 387 -25.16 38.29 0.99
CA ASN A 387 -26.39 37.86 0.34
C ASN A 387 -26.79 36.44 0.77
N VAL A 388 -27.81 36.35 1.64
CA VAL A 388 -28.32 35.07 2.16
C VAL A 388 -28.86 34.16 1.06
N THR A 389 -29.49 34.73 0.02
CA THR A 389 -30.06 33.95 -1.08
C THR A 389 -28.96 33.29 -1.91
N GLN A 390 -27.92 34.03 -2.26
CA GLN A 390 -26.76 33.47 -2.96
C GLN A 390 -26.02 32.44 -2.10
N PHE A 391 -25.89 32.71 -0.79
CA PHE A 391 -25.30 31.76 0.15
C PHE A 391 -26.06 30.42 0.19
N LEU A 392 -27.39 30.46 0.32
CA LEU A 392 -28.22 29.24 0.34
C LEU A 392 -28.16 28.50 -1.00
N ASP A 393 -28.25 29.23 -2.10
CA ASP A 393 -28.19 28.65 -3.45
C ASP A 393 -26.84 27.97 -3.71
N ALA A 394 -25.73 28.63 -3.37
CA ALA A 394 -24.39 28.04 -3.46
C ALA A 394 -24.21 26.83 -2.53
N SER A 395 -24.70 26.91 -1.30
CA SER A 395 -24.63 25.83 -0.31
C SER A 395 -25.39 24.58 -0.77
N ILE A 396 -26.61 24.77 -1.30
CA ILE A 396 -27.44 23.68 -1.86
C ILE A 396 -26.77 23.12 -3.12
N GLY A 397 -26.20 23.97 -3.98
CA GLY A 397 -25.42 23.56 -5.14
C GLY A 397 -24.27 22.64 -4.76
N GLN A 398 -23.48 23.00 -3.74
CA GLN A 398 -22.37 22.17 -3.29
C GLN A 398 -22.85 20.85 -2.64
N PHE A 399 -23.97 20.87 -1.92
CA PHE A 399 -24.56 19.64 -1.37
C PHE A 399 -25.02 18.68 -2.48
N LEU A 400 -25.77 19.19 -3.47
CA LEU A 400 -26.21 18.41 -4.62
C LEU A 400 -25.04 17.88 -5.45
N GLY A 401 -23.97 18.66 -5.61
CA GLY A 401 -22.76 18.23 -6.28
C GLY A 401 -22.09 17.06 -5.56
N SER A 402 -22.11 17.08 -4.22
CA SER A 402 -21.63 15.96 -3.40
C SER A 402 -22.45 14.69 -3.60
N CYS A 403 -23.79 14.83 -3.68
CA CYS A 403 -24.70 13.74 -3.97
C CYS A 403 -24.47 13.15 -5.38
N VAL A 404 -24.29 13.99 -6.40
CA VAL A 404 -23.99 13.55 -7.78
C VAL A 404 -22.64 12.83 -7.85
N GLY A 405 -21.62 13.35 -7.18
CA GLY A 405 -20.31 12.69 -7.08
C GLY A 405 -20.41 11.29 -6.47
N LEU A 406 -21.20 11.14 -5.40
CA LEU A 406 -21.49 9.84 -4.78
C LEU A 406 -22.31 8.93 -5.70
N MET A 407 -23.33 9.46 -6.38
CA MET A 407 -24.19 8.69 -7.29
C MET A 407 -23.39 8.06 -8.43
N VAL A 408 -22.48 8.82 -9.07
CA VAL A 408 -21.65 8.29 -10.16
C VAL A 408 -20.67 7.23 -9.67
N LEU A 409 -20.14 7.40 -8.47
CA LEU A 409 -19.31 6.38 -7.81
C LEU A 409 -20.07 5.07 -7.54
N LEU A 410 -21.36 5.15 -7.21
CA LEU A 410 -22.21 3.98 -7.00
C LEU A 410 -22.64 3.33 -8.32
N LEU A 411 -22.90 4.13 -9.35
CA LEU A 411 -23.35 3.65 -10.66
C LEU A 411 -22.23 2.91 -11.41
N ILE A 412 -21.00 3.44 -11.37
CA ILE A 412 -19.83 2.80 -11.98
C ILE A 412 -19.12 1.97 -10.91
N ARG A 413 -19.62 0.75 -10.67
CA ARG A 413 -19.03 -0.20 -9.72
C ARG A 413 -17.64 -0.68 -10.12
N ASP A 414 -16.73 -0.74 -9.15
CA ASP A 414 -15.43 -1.39 -9.29
C ASP A 414 -15.56 -2.86 -8.89
N ASN A 415 -15.72 -3.76 -9.86
CA ASN A 415 -15.58 -5.21 -9.60
C ASN A 415 -14.11 -5.66 -9.65
N SER A 416 -13.20 -4.70 -9.65
CA SER A 416 -11.78 -4.88 -9.85
C SER A 416 -11.07 -5.35 -8.58
N ARG A 417 -11.57 -5.06 -7.37
CA ARG A 417 -10.95 -5.50 -6.11
C ARG A 417 -10.85 -7.03 -6.02
N GLU A 418 -11.94 -7.73 -6.33
CA GLU A 418 -11.98 -9.20 -6.36
C GLU A 418 -11.13 -9.77 -7.49
N ARG A 419 -11.26 -9.20 -8.70
CA ARG A 419 -10.45 -9.60 -9.86
C ARG A 419 -8.96 -9.45 -9.57
N THR A 420 -8.56 -8.33 -8.98
CA THR A 420 -7.17 -8.02 -8.65
C THR A 420 -6.64 -8.92 -7.54
N GLY A 421 -7.44 -9.17 -6.50
CA GLY A 421 -7.15 -10.20 -5.50
C GLY A 421 -6.88 -11.57 -6.12
N ARG A 422 -7.75 -12.02 -7.05
CA ARG A 422 -7.58 -13.29 -7.78
C ARG A 422 -6.33 -13.28 -8.68
N THR A 423 -6.05 -12.20 -9.41
CA THR A 423 -4.81 -12.12 -10.22
C THR A 423 -3.55 -12.10 -9.36
N LEU A 424 -3.57 -11.45 -8.19
CA LEU A 424 -2.44 -11.51 -7.25
C LEU A 424 -2.23 -12.93 -6.74
N LEU A 425 -3.29 -13.63 -6.30
CA LEU A 425 -3.21 -15.03 -5.87
C LEU A 425 -2.68 -15.95 -6.99
N ASN A 426 -3.17 -15.80 -8.22
CA ASN A 426 -2.67 -16.55 -9.36
C ASN A 426 -1.21 -16.17 -9.72
N SER A 427 -0.80 -14.92 -9.51
CA SER A 427 0.59 -14.49 -9.63
C SER A 427 1.48 -15.17 -8.60
N PHE A 428 1.02 -15.38 -7.35
CA PHE A 428 1.75 -16.17 -6.36
C PHE A 428 1.92 -17.61 -6.79
N VAL A 429 0.87 -18.23 -7.35
CA VAL A 429 0.93 -19.60 -7.89
C VAL A 429 1.95 -19.69 -9.03
N SER A 430 1.89 -18.78 -10.01
CA SER A 430 2.86 -18.76 -11.11
C SER A 430 4.29 -18.53 -10.60
N SER A 431 4.50 -17.62 -9.65
CA SER A 431 5.82 -17.42 -9.04
C SER A 431 6.33 -18.68 -8.33
N ALA A 432 5.49 -19.35 -7.54
CA ALA A 432 5.86 -20.59 -6.84
C ALA A 432 6.21 -21.72 -7.83
N VAL A 433 5.43 -21.88 -8.89
CA VAL A 433 5.69 -22.84 -9.98
C VAL A 433 6.95 -22.46 -10.75
N SER A 434 7.19 -21.18 -11.02
CA SER A 434 8.35 -20.71 -11.78
C SER A 434 9.67 -20.93 -11.06
N ALA A 435 9.65 -21.09 -9.73
CA ALA A 435 10.81 -21.47 -8.93
C ALA A 435 11.24 -22.93 -9.16
N LEU A 436 10.39 -23.78 -9.77
CA LEU A 436 10.75 -25.11 -10.26
C LEU A 436 11.62 -24.97 -11.53
N THR A 437 12.86 -24.51 -11.36
CA THR A 437 13.81 -24.32 -12.46
C THR A 437 15.10 -25.10 -12.24
N THR A 438 15.49 -25.88 -13.26
CA THR A 438 16.80 -26.54 -13.28
C THR A 438 17.96 -25.54 -13.42
N LYS A 439 17.73 -24.36 -14.00
CA LYS A 439 18.79 -23.35 -14.24
C LYS A 439 19.17 -22.57 -12.97
N ALA A 440 20.42 -22.74 -12.52
CA ALA A 440 20.98 -22.07 -11.35
C ALA A 440 21.03 -20.52 -11.46
N ALA A 441 21.26 -19.97 -12.66
CA ALA A 441 21.32 -18.52 -12.87
C ALA A 441 19.98 -17.83 -12.54
N LYS A 442 18.84 -18.44 -12.91
CA LYS A 442 17.50 -17.94 -12.56
C LYS A 442 17.12 -18.17 -11.10
N ARG A 443 17.75 -19.14 -10.41
CA ARG A 443 17.57 -19.30 -8.95
C ARG A 443 18.22 -18.17 -8.15
N ARG A 444 19.09 -17.34 -8.74
CA ARG A 444 19.72 -16.20 -8.03
C ARG A 444 18.88 -14.92 -8.06
N GLU A 445 17.81 -14.85 -8.84
CA GLU A 445 16.92 -13.68 -8.87
C GLU A 445 16.05 -13.62 -7.60
N ASN A 446 16.12 -12.53 -6.84
CA ASN A 446 15.37 -12.38 -5.59
C ASN A 446 13.99 -11.76 -5.84
N HIS A 447 12.98 -12.60 -6.06
CA HIS A 447 11.59 -12.16 -6.21
C HIS A 447 10.88 -11.93 -4.86
N LEU A 448 11.53 -12.25 -3.73
CA LEU A 448 10.91 -12.21 -2.40
C LEU A 448 10.33 -10.82 -2.05
N PRO A 449 11.03 -9.69 -2.29
CA PRO A 449 10.47 -8.36 -2.02
C PRO A 449 9.21 -8.07 -2.83
N ALA A 450 9.17 -8.51 -4.09
CA ALA A 450 8.02 -8.32 -4.97
C ALA A 450 6.81 -9.15 -4.50
N LEU A 451 7.04 -10.40 -4.08
CA LEU A 451 6.00 -11.27 -3.54
C LEU A 451 5.44 -10.71 -2.22
N TYR A 452 6.28 -10.22 -1.34
CA TYR A 452 5.82 -9.58 -0.10
C TYR A 452 5.13 -8.25 -0.33
N GLN A 453 5.55 -7.49 -1.35
CA GLN A 453 4.82 -6.30 -1.78
C GLN A 453 3.42 -6.66 -2.29
N GLN A 454 3.30 -7.72 -3.10
CA GLN A 454 2.00 -8.26 -3.53
C GLN A 454 1.18 -8.76 -2.34
N LEU A 455 1.83 -9.34 -1.32
CA LEU A 455 1.16 -9.86 -0.12
C LEU A 455 0.61 -8.71 0.72
N ASN A 456 1.40 -7.65 0.89
CA ASN A 456 0.95 -6.44 1.57
C ASN A 456 -0.20 -5.77 0.81
N GLN A 457 -0.13 -5.73 -0.54
CA GLN A 457 -1.23 -5.24 -1.35
C GLN A 457 -2.49 -6.08 -1.16
N LEU A 458 -2.38 -7.42 -1.11
CA LEU A 458 -3.48 -8.32 -0.80
C LEU A 458 -4.06 -8.05 0.59
N LEU A 459 -3.22 -7.83 1.60
CA LEU A 459 -3.63 -7.53 2.98
C LEU A 459 -4.36 -6.18 3.07
N MET A 460 -3.87 -5.15 2.39
CA MET A 460 -4.54 -3.84 2.30
C MET A 460 -5.90 -3.96 1.61
N MET A 461 -6.00 -4.81 0.58
CA MET A 461 -7.26 -5.04 -0.13
C MET A 461 -8.21 -5.98 0.61
N PHE A 462 -7.75 -6.87 1.48
CA PHE A 462 -8.61 -7.82 2.20
C PHE A 462 -8.18 -7.95 3.66
N PRO A 463 -8.32 -6.88 4.48
CA PRO A 463 -7.79 -6.86 5.84
C PRO A 463 -8.42 -7.90 6.78
N ASN A 464 -9.64 -8.35 6.47
CA ASN A 464 -10.39 -9.31 7.29
C ASN A 464 -10.30 -10.76 6.77
N ASP A 465 -9.64 -11.00 5.63
CA ASP A 465 -9.58 -12.32 4.99
C ASP A 465 -8.23 -13.01 5.25
N ILE A 466 -8.09 -13.53 6.48
CA ILE A 466 -6.86 -14.20 6.95
C ILE A 466 -6.55 -15.44 6.11
N ALA A 467 -7.56 -16.10 5.54
CA ALA A 467 -7.38 -17.31 4.74
C ALA A 467 -6.61 -17.03 3.43
N LYS A 468 -6.97 -15.97 2.70
CA LYS A 468 -6.24 -15.54 1.49
C LYS A 468 -4.80 -15.16 1.79
N TYR A 469 -4.58 -14.48 2.92
CA TYR A 469 -3.26 -14.10 3.40
C TYR A 469 -2.38 -15.33 3.71
N ARG A 470 -2.95 -16.31 4.43
CA ARG A 470 -2.28 -17.58 4.74
C ARG A 470 -1.93 -18.37 3.48
N LEU A 471 -2.84 -18.42 2.49
CA LEU A 471 -2.57 -19.06 1.20
C LEU A 471 -1.40 -18.39 0.48
N ALA A 472 -1.42 -17.08 0.35
CA ALA A 472 -0.35 -16.33 -0.31
C ALA A 472 1.00 -16.53 0.40
N LEU A 473 1.04 -16.53 1.73
CA LEU A 473 2.25 -16.83 2.49
C LEU A 473 2.77 -18.24 2.19
N ASN A 474 1.89 -19.25 2.24
CA ASN A 474 2.29 -20.63 2.01
C ASN A 474 2.88 -20.81 0.60
N LEU A 475 2.36 -20.05 -0.39
CA LEU A 475 2.93 -20.01 -1.74
C LEU A 475 4.30 -19.31 -1.78
N ILE A 476 4.53 -18.26 -0.98
CA ILE A 476 5.85 -17.61 -0.83
C ILE A 476 6.85 -18.57 -0.20
N ILE A 477 6.46 -19.27 0.87
CA ILE A 477 7.32 -20.27 1.53
C ILE A 477 7.64 -21.40 0.56
N ALA A 478 6.65 -21.87 -0.20
CA ALA A 478 6.87 -22.87 -1.24
C ALA A 478 7.85 -22.37 -2.32
N HIS A 479 7.69 -21.14 -2.80
CA HIS A 479 8.62 -20.52 -3.75
C HIS A 479 10.06 -20.50 -3.24
N GLN A 480 10.29 -20.02 -2.02
CA GLN A 480 11.63 -19.93 -1.43
C GLN A 480 12.27 -21.31 -1.23
N ARG A 481 11.48 -22.29 -0.81
CA ARG A 481 11.96 -23.66 -0.65
C ARG A 481 12.37 -24.28 -1.98
N MET A 482 11.57 -24.09 -3.03
CA MET A 482 11.90 -24.56 -4.38
C MET A 482 13.18 -23.93 -4.90
N GLN A 483 13.40 -22.64 -4.64
CA GLN A 483 14.62 -21.95 -5.03
C GLN A 483 15.89 -22.53 -4.39
N ARG A 484 15.78 -22.98 -3.13
CA ARG A 484 16.89 -23.61 -2.38
C ARG A 484 17.12 -25.07 -2.75
N THR A 485 16.15 -25.73 -3.36
CA THR A 485 16.24 -27.16 -3.66
C THR A 485 16.95 -27.39 -5.00
N GLU A 486 17.97 -28.24 -5.00
CA GLU A 486 18.66 -28.62 -6.23
C GLU A 486 17.89 -29.72 -6.96
N ILE A 487 17.10 -29.32 -7.96
CA ILE A 487 16.42 -30.27 -8.83
C ILE A 487 17.46 -30.88 -9.78
N PRO A 488 17.54 -32.23 -9.89
CA PRO A 488 18.43 -32.90 -10.83
C PRO A 488 18.22 -32.38 -12.26
N ALA A 489 19.31 -32.07 -12.95
CA ALA A 489 19.25 -31.56 -14.32
C ALA A 489 19.03 -32.73 -15.29
N SER A 490 17.77 -33.10 -15.55
CA SER A 490 17.41 -33.95 -16.69
C SER A 490 16.71 -33.13 -17.78
N GLU A 491 16.96 -33.50 -19.03
CA GLU A 491 16.37 -32.81 -20.19
C GLU A 491 14.84 -32.95 -20.17
N GLU A 492 14.33 -34.14 -19.82
CA GLU A 492 12.90 -34.43 -19.67
C GLU A 492 12.21 -33.59 -18.59
N LEU A 493 12.79 -33.49 -17.38
CA LEU A 493 12.24 -32.64 -16.30
C LEU A 493 12.25 -31.17 -16.70
N SER A 494 13.27 -30.73 -17.44
CA SER A 494 13.38 -29.35 -17.90
C SER A 494 12.31 -28.96 -18.93
N VAL A 495 11.93 -29.88 -19.82
CA VAL A 495 10.83 -29.68 -20.77
C VAL A 495 9.51 -29.61 -20.02
N PHE A 496 9.31 -30.50 -19.05
CA PHE A 496 8.10 -30.53 -18.24
C PHE A 496 7.94 -29.27 -17.38
N HIS A 497 9.02 -28.73 -16.79
CA HIS A 497 8.99 -27.42 -16.11
C HIS A 497 8.55 -26.29 -17.02
N ARG A 498 9.04 -26.25 -18.27
CA ARG A 498 8.63 -25.23 -19.24
C ARG A 498 7.14 -25.36 -19.57
N GLN A 499 6.61 -26.57 -19.61
CA GLN A 499 5.18 -26.81 -19.82
C GLN A 499 4.35 -26.29 -18.65
N ILE A 500 4.62 -26.74 -17.41
CA ILE A 500 3.88 -26.29 -16.22
C ILE A 500 3.94 -24.75 -16.10
N ARG A 501 5.11 -24.15 -16.34
CA ARG A 501 5.27 -22.69 -16.32
C ARG A 501 4.41 -21.99 -17.38
N ARG A 502 4.39 -22.48 -18.62
CA ARG A 502 3.54 -21.93 -19.69
C ARG A 502 2.07 -22.03 -19.31
N THR A 503 1.65 -23.13 -18.69
CA THR A 503 0.28 -23.31 -18.20
C THR A 503 -0.03 -22.32 -17.07
N ALA A 504 0.87 -22.14 -16.11
CA ALA A 504 0.73 -21.16 -15.03
C ALA A 504 0.65 -19.71 -15.55
N ASP A 505 1.48 -19.34 -16.52
CA ASP A 505 1.44 -18.01 -17.17
C ASP A 505 0.11 -17.80 -17.92
N ARG A 506 -0.48 -18.86 -18.49
CA ARG A 506 -1.81 -18.83 -19.10
C ARG A 506 -2.94 -18.67 -18.09
N VAL A 507 -2.81 -19.24 -16.88
CA VAL A 507 -3.76 -19.02 -15.78
C VAL A 507 -3.79 -17.54 -15.39
N VAL A 508 -2.61 -16.92 -15.24
CA VAL A 508 -2.49 -15.49 -14.87
C VAL A 508 -3.00 -14.57 -15.97
N SER A 509 -2.70 -14.85 -17.23
CA SER A 509 -3.09 -14.00 -18.37
C SER A 509 -4.55 -14.20 -18.84
N ALA A 510 -5.24 -15.25 -18.38
CA ALA A 510 -6.62 -15.53 -18.77
C ALA A 510 -7.60 -14.49 -18.19
N LYS A 511 -8.25 -13.74 -19.09
CA LYS A 511 -9.30 -12.76 -18.76
C LYS A 511 -10.68 -13.37 -18.49
N ASN A 512 -10.98 -14.54 -19.07
CA ASN A 512 -12.26 -15.23 -18.93
C ASN A 512 -12.17 -16.32 -17.84
N GLU A 513 -13.14 -16.35 -16.92
CA GLU A 513 -13.22 -17.31 -15.81
C GLU A 513 -13.23 -18.76 -16.30
N VAL A 514 -13.98 -19.07 -17.36
CA VAL A 514 -14.04 -20.43 -17.93
C VAL A 514 -12.69 -20.89 -18.46
N LYS A 515 -11.98 -20.01 -19.19
CA LYS A 515 -10.65 -20.31 -19.71
C LYS A 515 -9.62 -20.45 -18.59
N ARG A 516 -9.75 -19.67 -17.53
CA ARG A 516 -8.88 -19.74 -16.36
C ARG A 516 -9.06 -21.06 -15.61
N ALA A 517 -10.31 -21.45 -15.33
CA ALA A 517 -10.63 -22.72 -14.69
C ALA A 517 -10.04 -23.90 -15.49
N TYR A 518 -10.20 -23.88 -16.82
CA TYR A 518 -9.59 -24.88 -17.71
C TYR A 518 -8.06 -24.96 -17.59
N TYR A 519 -7.35 -23.82 -17.64
CA TYR A 519 -5.90 -23.81 -17.49
C TYR A 519 -5.45 -24.19 -16.08
N TYR A 520 -6.24 -23.87 -15.05
CA TYR A 520 -5.95 -24.23 -13.67
C TYR A 520 -6.10 -25.74 -13.43
N ASP A 521 -7.17 -26.35 -13.94
CA ASP A 521 -7.35 -27.80 -13.88
C ASP A 521 -6.26 -28.54 -14.67
N ARG A 522 -5.85 -27.98 -15.82
CA ARG A 522 -4.68 -28.49 -16.56
C ARG A 522 -3.38 -28.37 -15.76
N LEU A 523 -3.17 -27.26 -15.05
CA LEU A 523 -2.00 -27.06 -14.19
C LEU A 523 -1.94 -28.13 -13.08
N LEU A 524 -3.08 -28.43 -12.44
CA LEU A 524 -3.18 -29.47 -11.41
C LEU A 524 -2.81 -30.85 -11.95
N ASN A 525 -3.33 -31.21 -13.12
CA ASN A 525 -3.00 -32.48 -13.77
C ASN A 525 -1.51 -32.57 -14.11
N GLU A 526 -0.94 -31.51 -14.71
CA GLU A 526 0.50 -31.46 -15.01
C GLU A 526 1.35 -31.55 -13.72
N MET A 527 0.93 -30.90 -12.63
CA MET A 527 1.62 -31.03 -11.33
C MET A 527 1.60 -32.46 -10.76
N ASN A 528 0.49 -33.19 -10.92
CA ASN A 528 0.39 -34.59 -10.47
C ASN A 528 1.27 -35.53 -11.30
N GLU A 529 1.28 -35.38 -12.62
CA GLU A 529 2.19 -36.12 -13.50
C GLU A 529 3.67 -35.84 -13.18
N TYR A 530 4.00 -34.58 -12.87
CA TYR A 530 5.35 -34.19 -12.50
C TYR A 530 5.82 -34.86 -11.20
N GLN A 531 4.93 -35.06 -10.23
CA GLN A 531 5.26 -35.79 -9.01
C GLN A 531 5.64 -37.23 -9.29
N GLN A 532 4.88 -37.93 -10.14
CA GLN A 532 5.18 -39.31 -10.54
C GLN A 532 6.55 -39.38 -11.22
N LYS A 533 6.80 -38.49 -12.18
CA LYS A 533 8.11 -38.42 -12.87
C LYS A 533 9.29 -38.12 -11.95
N LEU A 534 9.08 -37.35 -10.89
CA LEU A 534 10.12 -37.11 -9.88
C LEU A 534 10.45 -38.38 -9.08
N VAL A 535 9.44 -39.20 -8.78
CA VAL A 535 9.62 -40.50 -8.12
C VAL A 535 10.35 -41.46 -9.08
N ASP A 536 9.94 -41.52 -10.35
CA ASP A 536 10.56 -42.39 -11.36
C ASP A 536 12.04 -42.04 -11.60
N ASN A 537 12.38 -40.74 -11.58
CA ASN A 537 13.75 -40.25 -11.70
C ASN A 537 14.57 -40.32 -10.39
N HIS A 538 14.07 -41.01 -9.36
CA HIS A 538 14.74 -41.18 -8.07
C HIS A 538 15.19 -39.86 -7.42
N ALA A 539 14.40 -38.80 -7.58
CA ALA A 539 14.72 -37.51 -7.00
C ALA A 539 14.72 -37.59 -5.46
N PRO A 540 15.63 -36.89 -4.76
CA PRO A 540 15.73 -36.96 -3.32
C PRO A 540 14.44 -36.48 -2.64
N LEU A 541 14.17 -37.00 -1.43
CA LEU A 541 13.01 -36.63 -0.60
C LEU A 541 12.95 -35.12 -0.31
N SER A 542 14.10 -34.44 -0.36
CA SER A 542 14.21 -32.99 -0.26
C SER A 542 13.51 -32.24 -1.40
N VAL A 543 13.32 -32.86 -2.57
CA VAL A 543 12.63 -32.32 -3.76
C VAL A 543 11.18 -32.81 -3.84
N THR A 544 10.94 -34.11 -3.66
CA THR A 544 9.61 -34.70 -3.84
C THR A 544 8.60 -34.21 -2.80
N GLY A 545 9.02 -34.08 -1.53
CA GLY A 545 8.18 -33.60 -0.44
C GLY A 545 7.63 -32.17 -0.62
N PRO A 546 8.46 -31.16 -0.93
CA PRO A 546 7.96 -29.81 -1.20
C PRO A 546 7.07 -29.72 -2.45
N VAL A 547 7.34 -30.49 -3.51
CA VAL A 547 6.53 -30.46 -4.74
C VAL A 547 5.15 -31.05 -4.49
N ARG A 548 5.10 -32.14 -3.70
CA ARG A 548 3.85 -32.74 -3.23
C ARG A 548 3.00 -31.74 -2.45
N ARG A 549 3.60 -31.05 -1.48
CA ARG A 549 2.90 -30.02 -0.70
C ARG A 549 2.35 -28.88 -1.54
N LEU A 550 3.10 -28.41 -2.54
CA LEU A 550 2.62 -27.37 -3.44
C LEU A 550 1.37 -27.83 -4.18
N ALA A 551 1.38 -29.03 -4.77
CA ALA A 551 0.21 -29.54 -5.49
C ALA A 551 -0.98 -29.80 -4.57
N ASP A 552 -0.76 -30.38 -3.38
CA ASP A 552 -1.82 -30.61 -2.38
C ASP A 552 -2.47 -29.28 -1.96
N MET A 553 -1.67 -28.22 -1.84
CA MET A 553 -2.15 -26.87 -1.53
C MET A 553 -2.97 -26.29 -2.68
N LEU A 554 -2.49 -26.38 -3.93
CA LEU A 554 -3.24 -25.92 -5.11
C LEU A 554 -4.57 -26.68 -5.23
N HIS A 555 -4.57 -27.98 -4.95
CA HIS A 555 -5.77 -28.80 -4.99
C HIS A 555 -6.76 -28.42 -3.87
N ARG A 556 -6.26 -28.17 -2.65
CA ARG A 556 -7.09 -27.78 -1.49
C ARG A 556 -7.72 -26.39 -1.66
N TYR A 557 -6.98 -25.45 -2.25
CA TYR A 557 -7.40 -24.06 -2.41
C TYR A 557 -7.96 -23.75 -3.81
N ARG A 558 -8.33 -24.78 -4.58
CA ARG A 558 -8.90 -24.64 -5.94
C ARG A 558 -10.06 -23.63 -5.97
N HIS A 559 -11.01 -23.75 -5.05
CA HIS A 559 -12.16 -22.84 -4.96
C HIS A 559 -11.74 -21.39 -4.70
N ALA A 560 -10.78 -21.14 -3.80
CA ALA A 560 -10.31 -19.77 -3.51
C ALA A 560 -9.50 -19.13 -4.65
N LEU A 561 -9.02 -19.92 -5.61
CA LEU A 561 -8.19 -19.47 -6.73
C LEU A 561 -8.97 -19.31 -8.04
N ILE A 562 -10.10 -20.02 -8.18
CA ILE A 562 -11.00 -19.99 -9.34
C ILE A 562 -12.24 -19.11 -9.06
N ASP A 563 -12.90 -19.32 -7.92
CA ASP A 563 -14.11 -18.62 -7.47
C ASP A 563 -13.79 -17.31 -6.72
#